data_AF-A0A1M7UAA8-F1
#
_entry.id   AF-A0A1M7UAA8-F1
#
_cell.length_a   1.000
_cell.length_b   1.000
_cell.length_c   1.000
_cell.angle_alpha   90.00
_cell.angle_beta   90.00
_cell.angle_gamma   90.00
#
_symmetry.space_group_name_H-M   'P 1'
#
loop_
_entity.id
_entity.type
_entity.pdbx_description
1 polymer ?
#
loop_
_entity_poly.entity_id
_entity_poly.type
_entity_poly.pdbx_seq_one_letter_code
_entity_poly.pdbx_strand_id
1 'polypeptide(L)'
;MSSIDELKSEAAALEAKASAQGHPLKHCDALEQVARNHGYDSWRACRAILGDQVSGTGSTLPEKSPINNIEMKRYTSKEWNFALDIPARWNAFPAVPTNSPYEVIRFASHEGGVHVSIIFRQPYDPGQGLKAYVDQIQQSLVNAGFGNFVPGETTIGSRVVPTLDFDKPDDKGGTWSVRHYFVLYGTLAYVVSFGTSRWHAMADLFDRIAKTFVVDVEAKSSSLEP
;
A
#
# COMPACT_ATOMS: atom_id res chain seq x y z
N MET A 1 -25.57 4.78 4.21
CA MET A 1 -24.37 4.46 3.44
C MET A 1 -23.70 3.30 4.16
N SER A 2 -23.41 2.21 3.46
CA SER A 2 -22.80 1.02 4.07
C SER A 2 -21.37 1.29 4.55
N SER A 3 -20.96 0.63 5.63
CA SER A 3 -19.58 0.69 6.12
C SER A 3 -18.64 -0.18 5.26
N ILE A 4 -17.33 0.05 5.33
CA ILE A 4 -16.37 -0.75 4.56
C ILE A 4 -16.42 -2.24 4.97
N ASP A 5 -16.70 -2.53 6.23
CA ASP A 5 -16.77 -3.90 6.76
C ASP A 5 -18.06 -4.62 6.32
N GLU A 6 -19.16 -3.88 6.20
CA GLU A 6 -20.39 -4.40 5.58
C GLU A 6 -20.14 -4.80 4.13
N LEU A 7 -19.46 -3.96 3.35
CA LEU A 7 -19.16 -4.25 1.95
C LEU A 7 -18.20 -5.45 1.80
N LYS A 8 -17.20 -5.58 2.68
CA LYS A 8 -16.33 -6.77 2.72
C LYS A 8 -17.12 -8.04 3.03
N SER A 9 -18.06 -7.95 3.98
CA SER A 9 -18.93 -9.07 4.36
C SER A 9 -19.86 -9.46 3.21
N GLU A 10 -20.39 -8.48 2.47
CA GLU A 10 -21.19 -8.70 1.27
C GLU A 10 -20.36 -9.39 0.16
N ALA A 11 -19.11 -8.99 -0.03
CA ALA A 11 -18.21 -9.61 -1.01
C ALA A 11 -17.92 -11.08 -0.66
N ALA A 12 -17.68 -11.38 0.62
CA ALA A 12 -17.50 -12.77 1.08
C ALA A 12 -18.78 -13.61 0.87
N ALA A 13 -19.96 -13.03 1.11
CA ALA A 13 -21.23 -13.70 0.85
C ALA A 13 -21.45 -13.95 -0.66
N LEU A 14 -21.05 -13.00 -1.51
CA LEU A 14 -21.11 -13.12 -2.96
C LEU A 14 -20.18 -14.23 -3.48
N GLU A 15 -18.95 -14.30 -2.97
CA GLU A 15 -18.00 -15.39 -3.27
C GLU A 15 -18.56 -16.76 -2.89
N ALA A 16 -19.10 -16.90 -1.67
CA ALA A 16 -19.67 -18.15 -1.20
C ALA A 16 -20.86 -18.60 -2.06
N LYS A 17 -21.73 -17.66 -2.45
CA LYS A 17 -22.86 -17.93 -3.35
C LYS A 17 -22.40 -18.37 -4.73
N ALA A 18 -21.42 -17.69 -5.32
CA ALA A 18 -20.91 -18.01 -6.65
C ALA A 18 -20.25 -19.41 -6.67
N SER A 19 -19.49 -19.73 -5.61
CA SER A 19 -18.89 -21.06 -5.42
C SER A 19 -19.95 -22.16 -5.29
N ALA A 20 -21.02 -21.93 -4.52
CA ALA A 20 -22.13 -22.88 -4.39
C ALA A 20 -22.88 -23.13 -5.72
N GLN A 21 -22.80 -22.18 -6.66
CA GLN A 21 -23.39 -22.28 -8.00
C GLN A 21 -22.45 -22.89 -9.05
N GLY A 22 -21.25 -23.34 -8.65
CA GLY A 22 -20.26 -23.94 -9.56
C GLY A 22 -19.48 -22.92 -10.39
N HIS A 23 -19.58 -21.63 -10.06
CA HIS A 23 -18.88 -20.53 -10.74
C HIS A 23 -18.05 -19.76 -9.71
N PRO A 24 -16.92 -20.32 -9.23
CA PRO A 24 -16.13 -19.67 -8.19
C PRO A 24 -15.67 -18.28 -8.64
N LEU A 25 -15.96 -17.29 -7.81
CA LEU A 25 -15.58 -15.89 -8.00
C LEU A 25 -14.40 -15.60 -7.09
N LYS A 26 -13.35 -14.94 -7.59
CA LYS A 26 -12.24 -14.51 -6.71
C LYS A 26 -12.74 -13.40 -5.79
N HIS A 27 -12.30 -13.41 -4.54
CA HIS A 27 -12.68 -12.37 -3.57
C HIS A 27 -12.42 -10.94 -4.06
N CYS A 28 -11.33 -10.69 -4.79
CA CYS A 28 -11.06 -9.37 -5.38
C CYS A 28 -12.14 -8.94 -6.39
N ASP A 29 -12.63 -9.87 -7.21
CA ASP A 29 -13.68 -9.62 -8.18
C ASP A 29 -15.02 -9.40 -7.47
N ALA A 30 -15.25 -10.11 -6.35
CA ALA A 30 -16.41 -9.88 -5.50
C ALA A 30 -16.39 -8.48 -4.86
N LEU A 31 -15.24 -8.01 -4.37
CA LEU A 31 -15.06 -6.66 -3.83
C LEU A 31 -15.34 -5.58 -4.89
N GLU A 32 -14.83 -5.76 -6.11
CA GLU A 32 -15.09 -4.84 -7.23
C GLU A 32 -16.58 -4.84 -7.61
N GLN A 33 -17.22 -6.00 -7.65
CA GLN A 33 -18.65 -6.10 -7.97
C GLN A 33 -19.51 -5.44 -6.89
N VAL A 34 -19.23 -5.68 -5.60
CA VAL A 34 -19.94 -5.02 -4.50
C VAL A 34 -19.74 -3.51 -4.55
N ALA A 35 -18.52 -3.02 -4.78
CA ALA A 35 -18.30 -1.58 -4.92
C ALA A 35 -19.18 -0.95 -6.02
N ARG A 36 -19.24 -1.59 -7.20
CA ARG A 36 -20.07 -1.11 -8.32
C ARG A 36 -21.56 -1.16 -8.02
N ASN A 37 -22.03 -2.20 -7.32
CA ASN A 37 -23.43 -2.30 -6.89
C ASN A 37 -23.84 -1.15 -5.96
N HIS A 38 -22.89 -0.60 -5.20
CA HIS A 38 -23.09 0.54 -4.31
C HIS A 38 -22.77 1.89 -4.97
N GLY A 39 -22.57 1.93 -6.30
CA GLY A 39 -22.40 3.16 -7.07
C GLY A 39 -20.96 3.73 -7.09
N TYR A 40 -19.97 2.94 -6.69
CA TYR A 40 -18.55 3.32 -6.79
C TYR A 40 -17.94 2.79 -8.09
N ASP A 41 -16.98 3.52 -8.66
CA ASP A 41 -16.28 3.09 -9.89
C ASP A 41 -15.44 1.81 -9.67
N SER A 42 -14.89 1.65 -8.46
CA SER A 42 -14.04 0.52 -8.06
C SER A 42 -14.00 0.35 -6.55
N TRP A 43 -13.50 -0.80 -6.08
CA TRP A 43 -13.22 -1.01 -4.66
C TRP A 43 -12.24 0.02 -4.09
N ARG A 44 -11.24 0.42 -4.88
CA ARG A 44 -10.29 1.48 -4.47
C ARG A 44 -10.96 2.82 -4.29
N ALA A 45 -11.86 3.21 -5.19
CA ALA A 45 -12.65 4.44 -5.05
C ALA A 45 -13.55 4.39 -3.81
N CYS A 46 -14.19 3.25 -3.57
CA CYS A 46 -14.98 2.99 -2.37
C CYS A 46 -14.15 3.14 -1.08
N ARG A 47 -12.98 2.50 -1.00
CA ARG A 47 -12.06 2.63 0.15
C ARG A 47 -11.55 4.05 0.35
N ALA A 48 -11.28 4.75 -0.74
CA ALA A 48 -10.87 6.15 -0.72
C ALA A 48 -11.98 7.08 -0.22
N ILE A 49 -13.25 6.64 -0.13
CA ILE A 49 -14.37 7.42 0.39
C ILE A 49 -14.75 6.98 1.82
N LEU A 50 -14.80 5.67 2.07
CA LEU A 50 -15.36 5.09 3.30
C LEU A 50 -14.33 4.73 4.39
N GLY A 51 -13.04 4.70 4.08
CA GLY A 51 -12.00 3.97 4.81
C GLY A 51 -11.65 4.39 6.25
N ASP A 52 -12.44 5.21 6.93
CA ASP A 52 -12.09 5.81 8.23
C ASP A 52 -13.21 5.72 9.31
N GLN A 53 -14.23 4.87 9.15
CA GLN A 53 -15.28 4.71 10.18
C GLN A 53 -14.72 3.96 11.40
N VAL A 54 -14.14 4.71 12.35
CA VAL A 54 -13.80 4.20 13.69
C VAL A 54 -15.08 4.16 14.53
N SER A 55 -15.50 2.98 14.97
CA SER A 55 -16.55 2.78 15.97
C SER A 55 -16.07 3.29 17.34
N GLY A 56 -16.13 4.60 17.57
CA GLY A 56 -15.70 5.22 18.82
C GLY A 56 -16.14 6.68 18.90
N THR A 57 -17.09 6.94 19.79
CA THR A 57 -17.71 8.23 20.10
C THR A 57 -16.75 9.42 20.18
N GLY A 58 -17.08 10.50 19.46
CA GLY A 58 -16.71 11.86 19.84
C GLY A 58 -15.27 12.27 19.56
N SER A 59 -14.92 12.50 18.30
CA SER A 59 -13.83 13.43 17.98
C SER A 59 -14.12 14.16 16.68
N THR A 60 -14.65 15.38 16.81
CA THR A 60 -14.53 16.41 15.79
C THR A 60 -13.04 16.78 15.69
N LEU A 61 -12.32 16.13 14.78
CA LEU A 61 -10.95 16.48 14.38
C LEU A 61 -10.95 16.88 12.90
N PRO A 62 -10.02 17.76 12.53
CA PRO A 62 -10.26 18.82 11.56
C PRO A 62 -10.39 18.27 10.14
N GLU A 63 -11.25 18.96 9.39
CA GLU A 63 -11.18 19.15 7.95
C GLU A 63 -9.76 18.92 7.42
N LYS A 64 -9.64 18.03 6.41
CA LYS A 64 -8.40 17.67 5.71
C LYS A 64 -7.34 18.75 5.89
N SER A 65 -6.43 18.60 6.87
CA SER A 65 -5.18 19.35 6.82
C SER A 65 -4.62 19.06 5.43
N PRO A 66 -4.45 20.07 4.56
CA PRO A 66 -4.20 19.79 3.16
C PRO A 66 -2.90 19.02 3.10
N ILE A 67 -2.99 17.74 2.73
CA ILE A 67 -1.86 16.81 2.55
C ILE A 67 -0.76 17.45 1.69
N ASN A 68 -1.16 18.40 0.85
CA ASN A 68 -0.31 19.23 0.00
C ASN A 68 0.69 20.10 0.78
N ASN A 69 0.37 20.53 2.00
CA ASN A 69 1.20 21.42 2.82
C ASN A 69 2.13 20.68 3.79
N ILE A 70 2.20 19.34 3.73
CA ILE A 70 3.14 18.57 4.54
C ILE A 70 4.56 18.83 4.01
N GLU A 71 5.42 19.34 4.88
CA GLU A 71 6.85 19.50 4.60
C GLU A 71 7.50 18.14 4.39
N MET A 72 8.23 18.00 3.28
CA MET A 72 8.89 16.77 2.87
C MET A 72 10.41 16.96 2.95
N LYS A 73 11.12 15.91 3.36
CA LYS A 73 12.59 15.84 3.29
C LYS A 73 13.00 14.70 2.36
N ARG A 74 14.08 14.90 1.60
CA ARG A 74 14.69 13.83 0.80
C ARG A 74 15.42 12.86 1.71
N TYR A 75 15.08 11.58 1.66
CA TYR A 75 15.87 10.50 2.21
C TYR A 75 16.64 9.80 1.09
N THR A 76 17.93 9.61 1.28
CA THR A 76 18.81 8.90 0.35
C THR A 76 19.55 7.79 1.08
N SER A 77 19.42 6.56 0.60
CA SER A 77 20.26 5.43 1.04
C SER A 77 21.27 5.10 -0.04
N LYS A 78 22.55 5.38 0.25
CA LYS A 78 23.66 4.93 -0.60
C LYS A 78 23.86 3.42 -0.51
N GLU A 79 23.73 2.86 0.69
CA GLU A 79 23.85 1.42 0.95
C GLU A 79 22.89 0.58 0.10
N TRP A 80 21.64 1.03 -0.02
CA TRP A 80 20.59 0.30 -0.72
C TRP A 80 20.21 0.89 -2.08
N ASN A 81 20.96 1.88 -2.55
CA ASN A 81 20.83 2.57 -3.83
C ASN A 81 19.40 3.04 -4.16
N PHE A 82 18.76 3.76 -3.23
CA PHE A 82 17.47 4.38 -3.47
C PHE A 82 17.34 5.74 -2.79
N ALA A 83 16.38 6.52 -3.24
CA ALA A 83 15.95 7.73 -2.55
C ALA A 83 14.44 7.97 -2.72
N LEU A 84 13.83 8.60 -1.72
CA LEU A 84 12.42 9.00 -1.70
C LEU A 84 12.23 10.24 -0.81
N ASP A 85 11.16 10.98 -1.04
CA ASP A 85 10.76 12.09 -0.19
C ASP A 85 9.82 11.57 0.90
N ILE A 86 10.14 11.83 2.16
CA ILE A 86 9.36 11.41 3.32
C ILE A 86 8.93 12.64 4.12
N PRO A 87 7.78 12.65 4.83
CA PRO A 87 7.43 13.81 5.64
C PRO A 87 8.53 14.13 6.66
N ALA A 88 8.83 15.42 6.85
CA ALA A 88 9.97 15.86 7.65
C ALA A 88 9.91 15.33 9.10
N ARG A 89 8.71 15.22 9.65
CA ARG A 89 8.43 14.74 11.01
C ARG A 89 8.43 13.21 11.16
N TRP A 90 8.54 12.45 10.07
CA TRP A 90 8.63 11.00 10.16
C TRP A 90 10.05 10.57 10.55
N ASN A 91 10.12 9.63 11.48
CA ASN A 91 11.37 9.10 12.02
C ASN A 91 11.76 7.84 11.26
N ALA A 92 13.05 7.73 10.93
CA ALA A 92 13.63 6.53 10.35
C ALA A 92 14.07 5.56 11.46
N PHE A 93 13.80 4.27 11.25
CA PHE A 93 14.21 3.19 12.14
C PHE A 93 14.89 2.09 11.32
N PRO A 94 15.83 1.34 11.93
CA PRO A 94 16.45 0.20 11.28
C PRO A 94 15.39 -0.88 10.94
N ALA A 95 15.78 -1.78 10.03
CA ALA A 95 14.98 -2.92 9.67
C ALA A 95 14.60 -3.78 10.89
N VAL A 96 13.40 -4.34 10.86
CA VAL A 96 12.91 -5.31 11.85
C VAL A 96 12.87 -6.71 11.20
N PRO A 97 13.89 -7.57 11.44
CA PRO A 97 14.02 -8.85 10.72
C PRO A 97 12.85 -9.82 10.91
N THR A 98 12.11 -9.70 12.02
CA THR A 98 10.91 -10.51 12.28
C THR A 98 9.73 -10.16 11.38
N ASN A 99 9.75 -8.98 10.74
CA ASN A 99 8.75 -8.57 9.75
C ASN A 99 9.08 -9.12 8.35
N SER A 100 10.35 -9.02 7.95
CA SER A 100 10.86 -9.64 6.72
C SER A 100 12.40 -9.64 6.73
N PRO A 101 13.06 -10.69 6.20
CA PRO A 101 14.50 -10.66 5.96
C PRO A 101 14.91 -9.63 4.88
N TYR A 102 13.94 -9.11 4.11
CA TYR A 102 14.18 -8.16 3.04
C TYR A 102 13.89 -6.71 3.44
N GLU A 103 13.47 -6.46 4.68
CA GLU A 103 13.30 -5.11 5.17
C GLU A 103 14.67 -4.41 5.26
N VAL A 104 14.79 -3.22 4.65
CA VAL A 104 16.04 -2.46 4.70
C VAL A 104 15.92 -1.18 5.52
N ILE A 105 14.72 -0.58 5.58
CA ILE A 105 14.43 0.57 6.45
C ILE A 105 12.93 0.71 6.65
N ARG A 106 12.55 1.35 7.77
CA ARG A 106 11.19 1.82 7.98
C ARG A 106 11.15 3.26 8.46
N PHE A 107 10.06 3.94 8.13
CA PHE A 107 9.70 5.26 8.61
C PHE A 107 8.37 5.19 9.33
N ALA A 108 8.21 5.89 10.44
CA ALA A 108 6.95 5.87 11.18
C ALA A 108 6.54 7.24 11.74
N SER A 109 5.23 7.41 11.88
CA SER A 109 4.58 8.51 12.60
C SER A 109 3.36 8.01 13.37
N HIS A 110 3.09 8.66 14.51
CA HIS A 110 1.89 8.44 15.33
C HIS A 110 0.94 9.66 15.32
N GLU A 111 1.22 10.65 14.46
CA GLU A 111 0.43 11.89 14.37
C GLU A 111 -0.88 11.64 13.63
N GLY A 112 -2.01 11.75 14.33
CA GLY A 112 -3.34 11.56 13.72
C GLY A 112 -3.70 10.11 13.42
N GLY A 113 -2.88 9.15 13.85
CA GLY A 113 -3.04 7.72 13.60
C GLY A 113 -1.68 7.02 13.60
N VAL A 114 -1.67 5.69 13.41
CA VAL A 114 -0.41 4.97 13.20
C VAL A 114 -0.15 4.90 11.69
N HIS A 115 1.04 5.32 11.28
CA HIS A 115 1.46 5.35 9.88
C HIS A 115 2.88 4.80 9.76
N VAL A 116 3.09 3.90 8.82
CA VAL A 116 4.40 3.30 8.57
C VAL A 116 4.66 3.27 7.07
N SER A 117 5.88 3.61 6.66
CA SER A 117 6.43 3.26 5.36
C SER A 117 7.59 2.28 5.56
N ILE A 118 7.62 1.18 4.81
CA ILE A 118 8.70 0.19 4.86
C ILE A 118 9.22 -0.01 3.45
N ILE A 119 10.55 0.01 3.31
CA ILE A 119 11.20 -0.36 2.06
C ILE A 119 11.75 -1.77 2.23
N PHE A 120 11.31 -2.66 1.34
CA PHE A 120 11.90 -3.98 1.18
C PHE A 120 12.76 -4.01 -0.07
N ARG A 121 13.87 -4.74 -0.03
CA ARG A 121 14.75 -4.97 -1.18
C ARG A 121 15.16 -6.43 -1.22
N GLN A 122 14.87 -7.09 -2.32
CA GLN A 122 15.19 -8.51 -2.48
C GLN A 122 15.68 -8.85 -3.89
N PRO A 123 16.43 -9.95 -4.06
CA PRO A 123 16.70 -10.51 -5.36
C PRO A 123 15.41 -10.80 -6.11
N TYR A 124 15.44 -10.57 -7.42
CA TYR A 124 14.35 -10.85 -8.34
C TYR A 124 14.89 -11.60 -9.54
N ASP A 125 14.24 -12.72 -9.88
CA ASP A 125 14.50 -13.44 -11.13
C ASP A 125 13.57 -12.89 -12.23
N PRO A 126 14.11 -12.20 -13.26
CA PRO A 126 13.31 -11.73 -14.37
C PRO A 126 12.55 -12.85 -15.10
N GLY A 127 13.03 -14.09 -15.05
CA GLY A 127 12.37 -15.26 -15.63
C GLY A 127 11.08 -15.66 -14.91
N GLN A 128 10.93 -15.31 -13.62
CA GLN A 128 9.71 -15.61 -12.84
C GLN A 128 8.50 -14.83 -13.36
N GLY A 129 8.71 -13.64 -13.92
CA GLY A 129 7.65 -12.71 -14.29
C GLY A 129 7.03 -12.00 -13.08
N LEU A 130 6.63 -10.75 -13.29
CA LEU A 130 6.18 -9.85 -12.22
C LEU A 130 4.91 -10.34 -11.53
N LYS A 131 3.97 -10.94 -12.27
CA LYS A 131 2.73 -11.48 -11.69
C LYS A 131 3.01 -12.59 -10.67
N ALA A 132 3.84 -13.58 -11.04
CA ALA A 132 4.14 -14.70 -10.14
C ALA A 132 4.91 -14.24 -8.90
N TYR A 133 5.75 -13.22 -9.04
CA TYR A 133 6.42 -12.59 -7.92
C TYR A 133 5.44 -11.89 -6.96
N VAL A 134 4.46 -11.13 -7.48
CA VAL A 134 3.41 -10.51 -6.65
C VAL A 134 2.53 -11.57 -5.98
N ASP A 135 2.17 -12.64 -6.70
CA ASP A 135 1.38 -13.76 -6.16
C ASP A 135 2.12 -14.44 -4.98
N GLN A 136 3.44 -14.63 -5.08
CA GLN A 136 4.27 -15.20 -4.00
C GLN A 136 4.27 -14.30 -2.75
N ILE A 137 4.35 -12.98 -2.94
CA ILE A 137 4.27 -12.02 -1.83
C ILE A 137 2.88 -12.02 -1.20
N GLN A 138 1.82 -12.04 -2.02
CA GLN A 138 0.46 -12.14 -1.54
C GLN A 138 0.25 -13.41 -0.70
N GLN A 139 0.74 -14.56 -1.13
CA GLN A 139 0.66 -15.80 -0.35
C GLN A 139 1.37 -15.69 1.01
N SER A 140 2.52 -15.02 1.05
CA SER A 140 3.24 -14.75 2.31
C SER A 140 2.43 -13.84 3.24
N LEU A 141 1.72 -12.85 2.68
CA LEU A 141 0.87 -11.92 3.42
C LEU A 141 -0.39 -12.60 3.97
N VAL A 142 -0.99 -13.55 3.22
CA VAL A 142 -2.10 -14.38 3.70
C VAL A 142 -1.68 -15.13 4.97
N ASN A 143 -0.50 -15.72 4.98
CA ASN A 143 0.03 -16.43 6.15
C ASN A 143 0.28 -15.49 7.35
N ALA A 144 0.46 -14.19 7.10
CA ALA A 144 0.58 -13.15 8.12
C ALA A 144 -0.78 -12.54 8.55
N GLY A 145 -1.89 -13.12 8.11
CA GLY A 145 -3.25 -12.74 8.48
C GLY A 145 -3.85 -11.60 7.66
N PHE A 146 -3.24 -11.23 6.53
CA PHE A 146 -3.80 -10.23 5.62
C PHE A 146 -4.80 -10.85 4.64
N GLY A 147 -5.78 -10.03 4.23
CA GLY A 147 -6.83 -10.37 3.28
C GLY A 147 -7.23 -9.17 2.42
N ASN A 148 -8.37 -9.29 1.73
CA ASN A 148 -8.96 -8.22 0.91
C ASN A 148 -8.00 -7.66 -0.16
N PHE A 149 -7.22 -8.54 -0.78
CA PHE A 149 -6.22 -8.19 -1.77
C PHE A 149 -6.86 -7.61 -3.03
N VAL A 150 -6.46 -6.40 -3.42
CA VAL A 150 -6.92 -5.73 -4.63
C VAL A 150 -5.71 -5.24 -5.45
N PRO A 151 -5.41 -5.91 -6.58
CA PRO A 151 -4.35 -5.47 -7.47
C PRO A 151 -4.73 -4.16 -8.16
N GLY A 152 -3.74 -3.47 -8.68
CA GLY A 152 -3.93 -2.32 -9.55
C GLY A 152 -2.59 -1.77 -9.98
N GLU A 153 -2.58 -0.61 -10.61
CA GLU A 153 -1.37 -0.04 -11.19
C GLU A 153 -1.31 1.47 -10.96
N THR A 154 -0.11 2.01 -10.96
CA THR A 154 0.17 3.46 -10.97
C THR A 154 1.40 3.73 -11.82
N THR A 155 1.82 4.99 -11.90
CA THR A 155 3.08 5.38 -12.51
C THR A 155 4.03 6.00 -11.49
N ILE A 156 5.29 5.55 -11.48
CA ILE A 156 6.39 6.21 -10.78
C ILE A 156 7.37 6.70 -11.85
N GLY A 157 7.45 8.02 -12.03
CA GLY A 157 8.04 8.60 -13.23
C GLY A 157 7.30 8.12 -14.49
N SER A 158 8.03 7.58 -15.46
CA SER A 158 7.47 6.98 -16.68
C SER A 158 7.16 5.49 -16.57
N ARG A 159 7.44 4.85 -15.43
CA ARG A 159 7.30 3.39 -15.25
C ARG A 159 5.91 3.06 -14.72
N VAL A 160 5.22 2.14 -15.39
CA VAL A 160 4.03 1.49 -14.81
C VAL A 160 4.50 0.56 -13.70
N VAL A 161 3.87 0.70 -12.53
CA VAL A 161 4.23 0.00 -11.30
C VAL A 161 2.98 -0.70 -10.78
N PRO A 162 3.00 -2.04 -10.65
CA PRO A 162 1.93 -2.74 -9.97
C PRO A 162 1.83 -2.30 -8.52
N THR A 163 0.60 -2.35 -8.03
CA THR A 163 0.25 -2.06 -6.65
C THR A 163 -0.65 -3.16 -6.10
N LEU A 164 -0.52 -3.44 -4.83
CA LEU A 164 -1.38 -4.39 -4.13
C LEU A 164 -1.90 -3.73 -2.86
N ASP A 165 -3.22 -3.55 -2.83
CA ASP A 165 -3.95 -3.05 -1.68
C ASP A 165 -4.43 -4.25 -0.87
N PHE A 166 -4.30 -4.20 0.45
CA PHE A 166 -4.77 -5.27 1.32
C PHE A 166 -4.92 -4.75 2.74
N ASP A 167 -5.55 -5.53 3.61
CA ASP A 167 -5.74 -5.14 5.00
C ASP A 167 -5.90 -6.33 5.92
N LYS A 168 -5.90 -6.05 7.23
CA LYS A 168 -6.25 -7.00 8.28
C LYS A 168 -6.89 -6.27 9.45
N PRO A 169 -7.61 -6.98 10.34
CA PRO A 169 -8.03 -6.42 11.61
C PRO A 169 -6.82 -5.94 12.42
N ASP A 170 -6.94 -4.80 13.08
CA ASP A 170 -5.98 -4.37 14.09
C ASP A 170 -6.39 -4.86 15.49
N ASP A 171 -5.45 -4.82 16.44
CA ASP A 171 -5.66 -5.32 17.81
C ASP A 171 -6.71 -4.50 18.61
N LYS A 172 -7.15 -3.36 18.08
CA LYS A 172 -8.12 -2.44 18.71
C LYS A 172 -9.50 -2.52 18.05
N GLY A 173 -9.73 -3.52 17.19
CA GLY A 173 -10.99 -3.70 16.48
C GLY A 173 -11.18 -2.76 15.29
N GLY A 174 -10.13 -2.05 14.87
CA GLY A 174 -10.07 -1.29 13.63
C GLY A 174 -9.48 -2.13 12.48
N THR A 175 -9.12 -1.46 11.39
CA THR A 175 -8.49 -2.06 10.22
C THR A 175 -7.09 -1.47 9.99
N TRP A 176 -6.09 -2.33 9.91
CA TRP A 176 -4.76 -1.96 9.41
C TRP A 176 -4.72 -2.13 7.89
N SER A 177 -4.75 -1.00 7.18
CA SER A 177 -4.76 -0.93 5.72
C SER A 177 -3.36 -0.74 5.15
N VAL A 178 -3.04 -1.47 4.08
CA VAL A 178 -1.72 -1.45 3.43
C VAL A 178 -1.85 -1.28 1.92
N ARG A 179 -0.87 -0.61 1.31
CA ARG A 179 -0.58 -0.67 -0.13
C ARG A 179 0.90 -0.92 -0.36
N HIS A 180 1.20 -1.88 -1.24
CA HIS A 180 2.53 -2.10 -1.79
C HIS A 180 2.64 -1.50 -3.19
N TYR A 181 3.81 -0.94 -3.50
CA TYR A 181 4.23 -0.54 -4.85
C TYR A 181 5.45 -1.39 -5.25
N PHE A 182 5.37 -2.14 -6.34
CA PHE A 182 6.41 -3.08 -6.77
C PHE A 182 7.30 -2.46 -7.85
N VAL A 183 8.50 -2.01 -7.46
CA VAL A 183 9.45 -1.34 -8.36
C VAL A 183 10.58 -2.32 -8.71
N LEU A 184 10.58 -2.81 -9.96
CA LEU A 184 11.64 -3.67 -10.47
C LEU A 184 12.83 -2.84 -11.00
N TYR A 185 14.04 -3.34 -10.75
CA TYR A 185 15.28 -2.77 -11.27
C TYR A 185 16.31 -3.87 -11.56
N GLY A 186 16.37 -4.32 -12.81
CA GLY A 186 17.23 -5.44 -13.20
C GLY A 186 16.85 -6.72 -12.45
N THR A 187 17.80 -7.27 -11.68
CA THR A 187 17.63 -8.47 -10.84
C THR A 187 17.25 -8.13 -9.39
N LEU A 188 16.73 -6.93 -9.15
CA LEU A 188 16.27 -6.48 -7.85
C LEU A 188 14.79 -6.08 -7.91
N ALA A 189 14.06 -6.42 -6.85
CA ALA A 189 12.74 -5.89 -6.60
C ALA A 189 12.76 -5.06 -5.32
N TYR A 190 12.23 -3.83 -5.44
CA TYR A 190 11.91 -2.98 -4.31
C TYR A 190 10.40 -3.03 -4.08
N VAL A 191 10.01 -3.19 -2.82
CA VAL A 191 8.61 -3.00 -2.41
C VAL A 191 8.56 -1.79 -1.50
N VAL A 192 7.92 -0.72 -1.99
CA VAL A 192 7.60 0.45 -1.19
C VAL A 192 6.24 0.19 -0.56
N SER A 193 6.22 -0.08 0.75
CA SER A 193 5.01 -0.42 1.49
C SER A 193 4.57 0.74 2.35
N PHE A 194 3.26 0.99 2.40
CA PHE A 194 2.66 1.94 3.32
C PHE A 194 1.52 1.29 4.07
N GLY A 195 1.55 1.36 5.40
CA GLY A 195 0.50 0.85 6.28
C GLY A 195 -0.06 1.93 7.19
N THR A 196 -1.36 1.89 7.45
CA THR A 196 -2.01 2.83 8.36
C THR A 196 -3.34 2.32 8.92
N SER A 197 -3.72 2.87 10.08
CA SER A 197 -5.08 2.79 10.64
C SER A 197 -6.03 3.89 10.13
N ARG A 198 -5.58 4.78 9.23
CA ARG A 198 -6.34 5.94 8.72
C ARG A 198 -6.21 6.05 7.21
N TRP A 199 -6.77 5.09 6.49
CA TRP A 199 -6.54 4.98 5.05
C TRP A 199 -7.04 6.19 4.27
N HIS A 200 -8.24 6.68 4.59
CA HIS A 200 -8.87 7.80 3.89
C HIS A 200 -8.04 9.08 4.00
N ALA A 201 -7.44 9.32 5.17
CA ALA A 201 -6.62 10.51 5.41
C ALA A 201 -5.22 10.44 4.77
N MET A 202 -4.72 9.26 4.41
CA MET A 202 -3.30 9.06 4.10
C MET A 202 -3.01 8.53 2.70
N ALA A 203 -4.00 7.95 2.01
CA ALA A 203 -3.80 7.30 0.71
C ALA A 203 -3.11 8.23 -0.32
N ASP A 204 -3.54 9.49 -0.39
CA ASP A 204 -2.96 10.49 -1.29
C ASP A 204 -1.52 10.84 -0.92
N LEU A 205 -1.20 10.94 0.38
CA LEU A 205 0.17 11.18 0.83
C LEU A 205 1.08 10.00 0.49
N PHE A 206 0.59 8.77 0.65
CA PHE A 206 1.34 7.57 0.35
C PHE A 206 1.65 7.45 -1.15
N ASP A 207 0.68 7.75 -2.02
CA ASP A 207 0.91 7.81 -3.46
C ASP A 207 1.89 8.93 -3.83
N ARG A 208 1.78 10.11 -3.21
CA ARG A 208 2.75 11.21 -3.37
C ARG A 208 4.17 10.77 -2.98
N ILE A 209 4.36 10.12 -1.84
CA ILE A 209 5.67 9.62 -1.40
C ILE A 209 6.19 8.57 -2.39
N ALA A 210 5.38 7.58 -2.74
CA ALA A 210 5.76 6.51 -3.67
C ALA A 210 6.26 7.06 -5.01
N LYS A 211 5.60 8.11 -5.54
CA LYS A 211 5.97 8.76 -6.81
C LYS A 211 7.34 9.45 -6.80
N THR A 212 7.92 9.70 -5.64
CA THR A 212 9.28 10.27 -5.50
C THR A 212 10.38 9.21 -5.41
N PHE A 213 10.00 7.94 -5.33
CA PHE A 213 10.92 6.83 -5.21
C PHE A 213 11.74 6.68 -6.50
N VAL A 214 13.06 6.64 -6.35
CA VAL A 214 13.99 6.37 -7.45
C VAL A 214 15.04 5.37 -6.98
N VAL A 215 15.43 4.50 -7.91
CA VAL A 215 16.61 3.64 -7.82
C VAL A 215 17.69 4.28 -8.69
N ASP A 216 18.96 4.11 -8.32
CA ASP A 216 20.11 4.68 -9.01
C ASP A 216 20.31 6.18 -8.76
N VAL A 217 20.81 6.49 -7.56
CA VAL A 217 21.05 7.87 -7.12
C VAL A 217 22.37 8.45 -7.66
N GLU A 218 23.15 7.68 -8.43
CA GLU A 218 24.46 8.10 -8.96
C GLU A 218 24.41 8.56 -10.42
N ALA A 219 23.40 8.19 -11.21
CA ALA A 219 23.31 8.52 -12.63
C ALA A 219 23.02 10.00 -12.98
N LYS A 220 22.73 10.87 -12.01
CA LYS A 220 22.42 12.30 -12.28
C LYS A 220 23.60 13.27 -12.12
N SER A 221 24.80 12.79 -11.80
CA SER A 221 25.99 13.65 -11.66
C SER A 221 26.96 13.58 -12.86
N SER A 222 26.59 12.90 -13.94
CA SER A 222 27.45 12.66 -15.11
C SER A 222 26.74 13.06 -16.41
N SER A 223 26.47 14.35 -16.58
CA SER A 223 26.16 14.90 -17.90
C SER A 223 26.55 16.37 -17.95
N LEU A 224 27.39 16.69 -18.95
CA LEU A 224 28.13 17.94 -19.24
C LEU A 224 29.50 17.92 -18.54
N GLU A 225 30.61 17.67 -19.22
CA GLU A 225 31.12 18.42 -20.39
C GLU A 225 31.83 17.52 -21.43
N PRO A 226 31.72 17.83 -22.73
CA PRO A 226 32.86 17.84 -23.64
C PRO A 226 33.49 19.24 -23.75
#